data_AF-A0A336M0D3-F1
#
_entry.id   AF-A0A336M0D3-F1
#
_cell.length_a   1.000
_cell.length_b   1.000
_cell.length_c   1.000
_cell.angle_alpha   90.00
_cell.angle_beta   90.00
_cell.angle_gamma   90.00
#
_symmetry.space_group_name_H-M   'P 1'
#
loop_
_entity.id
_entity.type
_entity.pdbx_description
1 polymer ?
#
loop_
_entity_poly.entity_id
_entity_poly.type
_entity_poly.pdbx_seq_one_letter_code
_entity_poly.pdbx_strand_id
1 'polypeptide(L)'
;MNKFIIAGLFVVIATAMAQDAVTQESVASTVDPVEQAVANSQYVRLVLEGALVKANLPPHLEEQGNQVVADAEKKLDACEESVRANRLVWLYKVCTTTVLKTSAWQLKALAKQAASSTVAPVEA
;
A
#
# COMPACT_ATOMS: atom_id res chain seq x y z
N MET A 1 18.73 -27.03 52.12
CA MET A 1 17.40 -26.44 52.42
C MET A 1 16.77 -26.05 51.08
N ASN A 2 15.79 -26.82 50.63
CA ASN A 2 14.83 -26.45 49.58
C ASN A 2 13.88 -25.36 50.09
N LYS A 3 13.26 -24.59 49.16
CA LYS A 3 11.93 -23.87 49.21
C LYS A 3 12.04 -22.51 48.48
N PHE A 4 11.18 -22.03 47.56
CA PHE A 4 9.87 -22.40 47.03
C PHE A 4 9.69 -21.73 45.64
N ILE A 5 8.98 -22.41 44.73
CA ILE A 5 8.30 -21.86 43.54
C ILE A 5 6.96 -21.29 43.99
N ILE A 6 6.58 -20.04 43.64
CA ILE A 6 5.19 -19.54 43.40
C ILE A 6 5.35 -18.24 42.57
N ALA A 7 5.15 -18.23 41.25
CA ALA A 7 3.89 -17.97 40.55
C ALA A 7 3.25 -16.60 40.86
N GLY A 8 3.03 -15.80 39.81
CA GLY A 8 1.83 -14.97 39.72
C GLY A 8 1.95 -13.49 40.09
N LEU A 9 2.06 -12.67 39.05
CA LEU A 9 1.08 -11.63 38.73
C LEU A 9 0.78 -10.58 39.81
N PHE A 10 1.29 -9.35 39.67
CA PHE A 10 0.47 -8.15 39.83
C PHE A 10 1.10 -6.96 39.10
N VAL A 11 0.35 -6.48 38.10
CA VAL A 11 0.56 -5.26 37.33
C VAL A 11 0.54 -4.05 38.25
N VAL A 12 1.55 -3.18 38.16
CA VAL A 12 1.40 -1.75 38.46
C VAL A 12 2.02 -0.96 37.32
N ILE A 13 1.11 -0.35 36.56
CA ILE A 13 1.36 0.69 35.56
C ILE A 13 1.72 1.98 36.30
N ALA A 14 2.86 2.62 35.98
CA ALA A 14 3.01 4.08 36.01
C ALA A 14 4.38 4.51 35.45
N THR A 15 4.35 4.89 34.17
CA THR A 15 5.11 5.96 33.51
C THR A 15 6.15 6.73 34.36
N ALA A 16 7.42 6.63 33.97
CA ALA A 16 8.30 7.78 33.75
C ALA A 16 9.64 7.32 33.15
N MET A 17 9.76 7.57 31.85
CA MET A 17 10.98 7.74 31.05
C MET A 17 12.32 7.50 31.76
N ALA A 18 12.94 6.36 31.49
CA ALA A 18 14.38 6.14 31.47
C ALA A 18 14.58 4.78 30.79
N GLN A 19 15.00 4.76 29.52
CA GLN A 19 16.37 4.36 29.22
C GLN A 19 16.82 3.19 30.09
N ASP A 20 16.46 1.97 29.71
CA ASP A 20 17.41 0.85 29.78
C ASP A 20 16.87 -0.37 29.05
N ALA A 21 17.75 -0.93 28.22
CA ALA A 21 17.99 -2.36 28.15
C ALA A 21 16.75 -3.27 28.10
N VAL A 22 15.88 -3.09 27.09
CA VAL A 22 15.13 -4.24 26.58
C VAL A 22 16.11 -5.09 25.79
N THR A 23 16.71 -6.01 26.54
CA THR A 23 17.03 -7.37 26.16
C THR A 23 15.80 -7.99 25.46
N GLN A 24 15.53 -7.55 24.24
CA GLN A 24 14.87 -8.36 23.24
C GLN A 24 16.01 -8.77 22.34
N GLU A 25 16.25 -10.08 22.26
CA GLU A 25 16.79 -10.67 21.04
C GLU A 25 16.03 -10.03 19.88
N SER A 26 16.59 -8.96 19.32
CA SER A 26 16.15 -8.49 18.04
C SER A 26 16.53 -9.64 17.14
N VAL A 27 15.54 -10.45 16.78
CA VAL A 27 15.49 -10.98 15.44
C VAL A 27 15.50 -9.74 14.56
N ALA A 28 16.69 -9.18 14.36
CA ALA A 28 16.94 -8.10 13.45
C ALA A 28 16.50 -8.71 12.14
N SER A 29 15.31 -8.31 11.69
CA SER A 29 14.85 -8.64 10.36
C SER A 29 15.97 -8.14 9.46
N THR A 30 16.78 -9.06 8.96
CA THR A 30 17.95 -8.81 8.10
C THR A 30 17.53 -8.30 6.71
N VAL A 31 16.25 -8.00 6.55
CA VAL A 31 15.64 -7.53 5.33
C VAL A 31 15.96 -6.05 5.17
N ASP A 32 16.71 -5.76 4.12
CA ASP A 32 17.03 -4.41 3.70
C ASP A 32 15.72 -3.58 3.56
N PRO A 33 15.63 -2.38 4.16
CA PRO A 33 14.42 -1.58 4.15
C PRO A 33 14.00 -1.13 2.74
N VAL A 34 14.92 -1.10 1.77
CA VAL A 34 14.62 -0.90 0.34
C VAL A 34 13.94 -2.14 -0.22
N GLU A 35 14.45 -3.34 0.06
CA GLU A 35 13.83 -4.60 -0.37
C GLU A 35 12.44 -4.80 0.26
N GLN A 36 12.27 -4.42 1.53
CA GLN A 36 10.94 -4.43 2.16
C GLN A 36 9.99 -3.42 1.51
N ALA A 37 10.49 -2.24 1.13
CA ALA A 37 9.70 -1.24 0.43
C ALA A 37 9.28 -1.73 -0.97
N VAL A 38 10.21 -2.34 -1.72
CA VAL A 38 9.94 -2.92 -3.03
C VAL A 38 8.98 -4.11 -2.91
N ALA A 39 9.11 -4.98 -1.91
CA ALA A 39 8.16 -6.08 -1.70
C ALA A 39 6.70 -5.57 -1.51
N ASN A 40 6.53 -4.40 -0.89
CA ASN A 40 5.21 -3.76 -0.76
C ASN A 40 4.67 -3.22 -2.09
N SER A 41 5.47 -3.10 -3.15
CA SER A 41 4.99 -2.65 -4.46
C SER A 41 3.99 -3.62 -5.08
N GLN A 42 4.18 -4.92 -4.85
CA GLN A 42 3.25 -5.96 -5.31
C GLN A 42 1.85 -5.75 -4.72
N TYR A 43 1.76 -5.34 -3.46
CA TYR A 43 0.47 -5.00 -2.85
C TYR A 43 -0.20 -3.83 -3.57
N VAL A 44 0.57 -2.79 -3.94
CA VAL A 44 0.03 -1.64 -4.66
C VAL A 44 -0.50 -2.04 -6.04
N ARG A 45 0.22 -2.91 -6.77
CA ARG A 45 -0.23 -3.46 -8.06
C ARG A 45 -1.56 -4.21 -7.91
N LEU A 46 -1.65 -5.11 -6.92
CA LEU A 46 -2.90 -5.84 -6.62
C LEU A 46 -4.08 -4.91 -6.29
N VAL A 47 -3.83 -3.82 -5.56
CA VAL A 47 -4.88 -2.83 -5.27
C VAL A 47 -5.36 -2.13 -6.54
N LEU A 48 -4.46 -1.85 -7.50
CA LEU A 48 -4.82 -1.23 -8.78
C LEU A 48 -5.62 -2.16 -9.67
N GLU A 49 -5.19 -3.42 -9.81
CA GLU A 49 -5.95 -4.45 -10.52
C GLU A 49 -7.33 -4.64 -9.89
N GLY A 50 -7.40 -4.75 -8.55
CA GLY A 50 -8.67 -4.85 -7.83
C GLY A 50 -9.56 -3.62 -8.03
N ALA A 51 -8.98 -2.42 -8.13
CA ALA A 51 -9.73 -1.20 -8.42
C ALA A 51 -10.28 -1.19 -9.85
N LEU A 52 -9.52 -1.69 -10.84
CA LEU A 52 -9.97 -1.84 -12.23
C LEU A 52 -11.14 -2.83 -12.33
N VAL A 53 -11.01 -4.01 -11.72
CA VAL A 53 -12.09 -5.01 -11.68
C VAL A 53 -13.34 -4.41 -11.00
N LYS A 54 -13.15 -3.70 -9.89
CA LYS A 54 -14.27 -3.06 -9.17
C LYS A 54 -14.91 -1.91 -9.95
N ALA A 55 -14.16 -1.23 -10.82
CA ALA A 55 -14.70 -0.19 -11.68
C ALA A 55 -15.72 -0.74 -12.68
N ASN A 56 -15.67 -2.05 -12.99
CA ASN A 56 -16.60 -2.77 -13.85
C ASN A 56 -16.90 -1.98 -15.14
N LEU A 57 -15.82 -1.62 -15.84
CA LEU A 57 -15.90 -0.72 -16.98
C LEU A 57 -16.58 -1.41 -18.17
N PRO A 58 -17.42 -0.70 -18.94
CA PRO A 58 -18.01 -1.23 -20.17
C PRO A 58 -16.93 -1.41 -21.25
N PRO A 59 -17.15 -2.25 -22.27
CA PRO A 59 -16.12 -2.62 -23.26
C PRO A 59 -15.45 -1.44 -23.99
N HIS A 60 -16.17 -0.33 -24.16
CA HIS A 60 -15.64 0.88 -24.81
C HIS A 60 -14.67 1.69 -23.91
N LEU A 61 -14.65 1.43 -22.60
CA LEU A 61 -13.73 2.04 -21.62
C LEU A 61 -12.75 1.04 -21.01
N GLU A 62 -12.91 -0.26 -21.29
CA GLU A 62 -12.06 -1.32 -20.73
C GLU A 62 -10.59 -1.11 -21.10
N GLU A 63 -10.31 -0.81 -22.37
CA GLU A 63 -8.96 -0.52 -22.84
C GLU A 63 -8.36 0.72 -22.15
N GLN A 64 -9.17 1.76 -21.91
CA GLN A 64 -8.70 2.93 -21.17
C GLN A 64 -8.38 2.58 -19.71
N GLY A 65 -9.21 1.73 -19.07
CA GLY A 65 -8.94 1.23 -17.72
C GLY A 65 -7.66 0.42 -17.64
N ASN A 66 -7.42 -0.47 -18.60
CA ASN A 66 -6.20 -1.26 -18.71
C ASN A 66 -4.97 -0.36 -18.90
N GLN A 67 -5.07 0.68 -19.73
CA GLN A 67 -3.99 1.66 -19.92
C GLN A 67 -3.67 2.42 -18.63
N VAL A 68 -4.68 2.81 -17.85
CA VAL A 68 -4.47 3.47 -16.54
C VAL A 68 -3.68 2.58 -15.59
N VAL A 69 -3.97 1.27 -15.56
CA VAL A 69 -3.22 0.31 -14.73
C VAL A 69 -1.80 0.14 -15.26
N ALA A 70 -1.62 -0.09 -16.56
CA ALA A 70 -0.30 -0.25 -17.17
C ALA A 70 0.62 0.97 -16.96
N ASP A 71 0.07 2.18 -17.06
CA ASP A 71 0.81 3.42 -16.80
C ASP A 71 1.15 3.60 -15.32
N ALA A 72 0.27 3.15 -14.43
CA ALA A 72 0.54 3.15 -12.99
C ALA A 72 1.68 2.17 -12.67
N GLU A 73 1.69 0.98 -13.25
CA GLU A 73 2.77 -0.01 -13.06
C GLU A 73 4.12 0.54 -13.51
N LYS A 74 4.20 1.13 -14.71
CA LYS A 74 5.45 1.77 -15.18
C LYS A 74 5.95 2.85 -14.22
N LYS A 75 5.04 3.63 -13.62
CA LYS A 75 5.43 4.63 -12.62
C LYS A 75 5.87 3.99 -11.31
N LEU A 76 5.26 2.88 -10.89
CA LEU A 76 5.73 2.11 -9.73
C LEU A 76 7.12 1.54 -9.97
N ASP A 77 7.40 0.99 -11.14
CA ASP A 77 8.74 0.51 -11.52
C ASP A 77 9.78 1.65 -11.42
N ALA A 78 9.44 2.84 -11.92
CA ALA A 78 10.30 4.01 -11.79
C ALA A 78 10.49 4.45 -10.31
N CYS A 79 9.46 4.33 -9.46
CA CYS A 79 9.59 4.56 -8.02
C CYS A 79 10.55 3.55 -7.38
N GLU A 80 10.45 2.28 -7.77
CA GLU A 80 11.33 1.19 -7.29
C GLU A 80 12.79 1.42 -7.71
N GLU A 81 13.03 1.78 -8.96
CA GLU A 81 14.37 2.09 -9.47
C GLU A 81 14.97 3.29 -8.72
N SER A 82 14.18 4.35 -8.51
CA SER A 82 14.62 5.54 -7.78
C SER A 82 15.00 5.23 -6.33
N VAL A 83 14.28 4.33 -5.64
CA VAL A 83 14.62 3.95 -4.26
C VAL A 83 15.82 3.02 -4.20
N ARG A 84 16.00 2.12 -5.18
CA ARG A 84 17.21 1.29 -5.30
C ARG A 84 18.45 2.17 -5.53
N ALA A 85 18.33 3.21 -6.36
CA ALA A 85 19.44 4.12 -6.68
C ALA A 85 19.80 5.05 -5.51
N ASN A 86 18.81 5.64 -4.84
CA ASN A 86 19.06 6.70 -3.84
C ASN A 86 18.95 6.23 -2.39
N ARG A 87 18.43 5.01 -2.14
CA ARG A 87 18.12 4.45 -0.82
C ARG A 87 17.17 5.30 0.04
N LEU A 88 16.36 6.15 -0.60
CA LEU A 88 15.41 7.04 0.06
C LEU A 88 14.01 6.40 0.17
N VAL A 89 13.79 5.58 1.20
CA VAL A 89 12.51 4.88 1.42
C VAL A 89 11.31 5.83 1.59
N TRP A 90 11.53 7.04 2.12
CA TRP A 90 10.46 8.05 2.21
C TRP A 90 10.00 8.51 0.83
N LEU A 91 10.94 8.74 -0.11
CA LEU A 91 10.63 9.14 -1.48
C LEU A 91 9.80 8.06 -2.18
N TYR A 92 10.13 6.79 -1.94
CA TYR A 92 9.34 5.66 -2.44
C TYR A 92 7.89 5.68 -1.93
N LYS A 93 7.67 5.92 -0.63
CA LYS A 93 6.31 5.99 -0.06
C LYS A 93 5.49 7.12 -0.69
N VAL A 94 6.10 8.29 -0.88
CA VAL A 94 5.44 9.44 -1.52
C VAL A 94 5.11 9.12 -2.98
N CYS A 95 6.07 8.56 -3.72
CA CYS A 95 5.93 8.20 -5.13
C CYS A 95 4.79 7.18 -5.31
N THR A 96 4.84 6.05 -4.60
CA THR A 96 3.82 4.98 -4.69
C THR A 96 2.42 5.45 -4.26
N THR A 97 2.33 6.26 -3.20
CA THR A 97 1.05 6.85 -2.77
C THR A 97 0.47 7.78 -3.83
N THR A 98 1.32 8.58 -4.48
CA THR A 98 0.90 9.49 -5.54
C THR A 98 0.38 8.71 -6.74
N VAL A 99 1.13 7.69 -7.18
CA VAL A 99 0.71 6.79 -8.26
C VAL A 99 -0.65 6.20 -7.96
N LEU A 100 -0.81 5.57 -6.79
CA LEU A 100 -2.07 4.94 -6.38
C LEU A 100 -3.25 5.91 -6.38
N LYS A 101 -3.07 7.12 -5.81
CA LYS A 101 -4.14 8.13 -5.77
C LYS A 101 -4.54 8.60 -7.17
N THR A 102 -3.55 8.86 -8.02
CA THR A 102 -3.81 9.37 -9.37
C THR A 102 -4.51 8.33 -10.24
N SER A 103 -4.05 7.09 -10.25
CA SER A 103 -4.69 6.02 -11.03
C SER A 103 -6.04 5.61 -10.47
N ALA A 104 -6.22 5.52 -9.14
CA ALA A 104 -7.53 5.28 -8.55
C ALA A 104 -8.53 6.40 -8.89
N TRP A 105 -8.07 7.65 -8.95
CA TRP A 105 -8.91 8.78 -9.38
C TRP A 105 -9.30 8.66 -10.85
N GLN A 106 -8.38 8.29 -11.73
CA GLN A 106 -8.66 8.07 -13.16
C GLN A 106 -9.64 6.91 -13.38
N LEU A 107 -9.43 5.76 -12.74
CA LEU A 107 -10.35 4.62 -12.79
C LEU A 107 -11.75 5.01 -12.29
N LYS A 108 -11.84 5.80 -11.22
CA LYS A 108 -13.12 6.32 -10.72
C LYS A 108 -13.78 7.29 -11.71
N ALA A 109 -13.01 8.09 -12.43
CA ALA A 109 -13.53 8.97 -13.47
C ALA A 109 -14.10 8.16 -14.64
N LEU A 110 -13.41 7.10 -15.07
CA LEU A 110 -13.91 6.17 -16.10
C LEU A 110 -15.20 5.46 -15.64
N ALA A 111 -15.25 4.98 -14.39
CA ALA A 111 -16.47 4.38 -13.84
C ALA A 111 -17.65 5.36 -13.79
N LYS A 112 -17.40 6.65 -13.51
CA LYS A 112 -18.44 7.68 -13.58
C LYS A 112 -18.90 7.94 -15.01
N GLN A 113 -17.99 7.98 -15.98
CA GLN A 113 -18.35 8.14 -17.40
C GLN A 113 -19.25 6.99 -17.86
N ALA A 114 -18.91 5.75 -17.49
CA ALA A 114 -19.74 4.58 -17.75
C ALA A 114 -21.17 4.74 -17.18
N ALA A 115 -21.29 5.21 -15.94
CA ALA A 115 -22.59 5.44 -15.32
C ALA A 115 -23.39 6.56 -16.00
N SER A 116 -22.72 7.64 -16.44
CA SER A 116 -23.37 8.76 -17.13
C SER A 116 -23.83 8.41 -18.56
N SER A 117 -23.11 7.54 -19.27
CA SER A 117 -23.51 7.08 -20.61
C SER A 117 -24.71 6.13 -20.61
N THR A 118 -25.13 5.64 -19.44
CA THR A 118 -26.28 4.71 -19.29
C THR A 118 -27.60 5.46 -19.03
N VAL A 119 -27.56 6.77 -18.78
CA VAL A 119 -28.73 7.61 -18.49
C VAL A 119 -28.88 8.67 -19.59
N ALA A 120 -29.01 8.26 -20.84
CA ALA A 120 -29.65 9.12 -21.84
C ALA A 120 -31.17 8.91 -21.69
N PRO A 121 -31.95 9.91 -21.22
CA PRO A 121 -33.39 9.79 -21.20
C PRO A 121 -33.91 9.62 -22.62
N VAL A 122 -34.70 8.56 -22.79
CA VAL A 122 -35.59 8.32 -23.94
C VAL A 122 -36.39 9.60 -24.16
N GLU A 123 -36.27 10.19 -25.36
CA GLU A 123 -37.10 11.30 -25.82
C GLU A 123 -38.58 10.98 -25.59
N ALA A 124 -39.30 11.92 -24.98
CA ALA A 124 -40.75 11.96 -24.89
C ALA A 124 -41.30 12.86 -26.00
#